data_AF-A0A453D3L4-F1
#
_entry.id   AF-A0A453D3L4-F1
#
_cell.length_a   1.000
_cell.length_b   1.000
_cell.length_c   1.000
_cell.angle_alpha   90.00
_cell.angle_beta   90.00
_cell.angle_gamma   90.00
#
_symmetry.space_group_name_H-M   'P 1'
#
loop_
_entity.id
_entity.type
_entity.pdbx_description
1 polymer ?
#
loop_
_entity_poly.entity_id
_entity_poly.type
_entity_poly.pdbx_seq_one_letter_code
_entity_poly.pdbx_strand_id
1 'polypeptide(L)'
;TIAKAYVSLLNTTTVHNADALHRLVSSRPPGTPLLTVSNHMSTIDDPFMWGFKGFPITDSKLARWVLTAEDICFRNVFMSYMFRLGKCVPITRGAGIYQDHMNEALEVLSTGGWLHSFPEGKVAQDHQPIRRLKWGTASLIVRAPVTPIVLPIVHTGFEKVY
;
A
#
# COMPACT_ATOMS: atom_id res chain seq x y z
N THR A 1 -9.82 8.07 13.14
CA THR A 1 -9.54 8.64 11.80
C THR A 1 -10.79 8.50 10.94
N ILE A 2 -10.91 9.30 9.88
CA ILE A 2 -12.01 9.21 8.89
C ILE A 2 -12.11 7.77 8.34
N ALA A 3 -10.98 7.16 7.98
CA ALA A 3 -10.94 5.77 7.53
C ALA A 3 -11.52 4.79 8.55
N LYS A 4 -11.18 4.92 9.84
CA LYS A 4 -11.74 4.06 10.89
C LYS A 4 -13.23 4.26 11.09
N ALA A 5 -13.71 5.50 11.05
CA ALA A 5 -15.14 5.79 11.13
C ALA A 5 -15.88 5.18 9.92
N TYR A 6 -15.38 5.41 8.71
CA TYR A 6 -15.99 4.92 7.49
C TYR A 6 -16.02 3.38 7.43
N VAL A 7 -14.89 2.72 7.65
CA VAL A 7 -14.77 1.26 7.50
C VAL A 7 -15.38 0.50 8.67
N SER A 8 -15.20 0.99 9.90
CA SER A 8 -15.63 0.23 11.09
C SER A 8 -16.96 0.68 11.69
N LEU A 9 -17.47 1.88 11.37
CA LEU A 9 -18.73 2.38 11.94
C LEU A 9 -19.84 2.54 10.89
N LEU A 10 -19.49 2.98 9.68
CA LEU A 10 -20.47 3.26 8.62
C LEU A 10 -20.64 2.11 7.62
N ASN A 11 -19.81 1.06 7.72
CA ASN A 11 -19.85 -0.11 6.86
C ASN A 11 -19.75 -1.40 7.67
N THR A 12 -20.25 -2.50 7.10
CA THR A 12 -20.01 -3.85 7.63
C THR A 12 -18.70 -4.36 7.03
N THR A 13 -17.66 -4.44 7.86
CA THR A 13 -16.33 -4.92 7.43
C THR A 13 -15.99 -6.23 8.11
N THR A 14 -15.66 -7.24 7.30
CA THR A 14 -15.12 -8.52 7.79
C THR A 14 -13.66 -8.62 7.39
N VAL A 15 -12.79 -8.92 8.35
CA VAL A 15 -11.36 -9.10 8.11
C VAL A 15 -10.96 -10.49 8.57
N HIS A 16 -10.38 -11.25 7.66
CA HIS A 16 -9.82 -12.57 7.95
C HIS A 16 -8.32 -12.43 8.20
N ASN A 17 -7.80 -13.15 9.18
CA ASN A 17 -6.36 -13.20 9.49
C ASN A 17 -5.74 -11.82 9.82
N ALA A 18 -6.49 -10.93 10.47
CA ALA A 18 -6.01 -9.60 10.88
C ALA A 18 -4.74 -9.69 11.74
N ASP A 19 -4.64 -10.72 12.58
CA ASP A 19 -3.51 -10.96 13.49
C ASP A 19 -2.18 -11.12 12.76
N ALA A 20 -2.17 -11.66 11.54
CA ALA A 20 -0.95 -11.77 10.74
C ALA A 20 -0.40 -10.38 10.38
N LEU A 21 -1.26 -9.47 9.89
CA LEU A 21 -0.87 -8.10 9.59
C LEU A 21 -0.40 -7.38 10.86
N HIS A 22 -1.16 -7.49 11.95
CA HIS A 22 -0.80 -6.89 13.24
C HIS A 22 0.58 -7.35 13.74
N ARG A 23 0.84 -8.65 13.72
CA ARG A 23 2.11 -9.23 14.15
C ARG A 23 3.27 -8.76 13.28
N LEU A 24 3.08 -8.72 11.95
CA LEU A 24 4.13 -8.27 11.04
C LEU A 24 4.42 -6.78 11.17
N VAL A 25 3.40 -5.95 11.42
CA VAL A 25 3.55 -4.51 11.60
C VAL A 25 4.22 -4.18 12.94
N SER A 26 3.83 -4.86 14.01
CA SER A 26 4.27 -4.53 15.38
C SER A 26 5.45 -5.34 15.91
N SER A 27 5.72 -6.53 15.36
CA SER A 27 6.62 -7.51 15.99
C SER A 27 7.47 -8.31 15.01
N ARG A 28 7.60 -7.88 13.74
CA ARG A 28 8.60 -8.49 12.84
C ARG A 28 10.03 -8.26 13.35
N PRO A 29 10.99 -9.15 13.04
CA PRO A 29 12.36 -8.99 13.50
C PRO A 29 12.95 -7.62 13.10
N PRO A 30 13.75 -6.97 13.97
CA PRO A 30 14.36 -5.67 13.66
C PRO A 30 15.13 -5.70 12.33
N GLY A 31 15.00 -4.64 11.55
CA GLY A 31 15.64 -4.55 10.22
C GLY A 31 15.01 -5.42 9.13
N THR A 32 13.99 -6.24 9.44
CA THR A 32 13.25 -7.01 8.42
C THR A 32 12.20 -6.13 7.75
N PRO A 33 12.28 -5.89 6.43
CA PRO A 33 11.30 -5.08 5.74
C PRO A 33 9.99 -5.85 5.53
N LEU A 34 8.89 -5.10 5.44
CA LEU A 34 7.57 -5.63 5.13
C LEU A 34 7.09 -5.03 3.80
N LEU A 35 6.74 -5.89 2.85
CA LEU A 35 6.11 -5.52 1.59
C LEU A 35 4.69 -6.10 1.54
N THR A 36 3.70 -5.26 1.79
CA THR A 36 2.30 -5.63 1.58
C THR A 36 1.89 -5.42 0.13
N VAL A 37 1.14 -6.36 -0.44
CA VAL A 37 0.63 -6.26 -1.81
C VAL A 37 -0.86 -6.50 -1.82
N SER A 38 -1.63 -5.74 -2.59
CA SER A 38 -3.07 -5.99 -2.73
C SER A 38 -3.59 -5.80 -4.15
N ASN A 39 -4.75 -6.41 -4.42
CA ASN A 39 -5.54 -6.05 -5.58
C ASN A 39 -5.96 -4.57 -5.48
N HIS A 40 -6.30 -3.95 -6.62
CA HIS A 40 -6.65 -2.53 -6.67
C HIS A 40 -8.03 -2.33 -7.31
N MET A 41 -9.03 -2.08 -6.48
CA MET A 41 -10.44 -1.98 -6.87
C MET A 41 -10.95 -0.52 -6.92
N SER A 42 -10.28 0.42 -6.25
CA SER A 42 -10.70 1.82 -6.20
C SER A 42 -9.55 2.77 -5.81
N THR A 43 -9.71 4.07 -6.05
CA THR A 43 -8.75 5.09 -5.57
C THR A 43 -8.75 5.27 -4.05
N ILE A 44 -9.75 4.73 -3.35
CA ILE A 44 -9.89 4.83 -1.90
C ILE A 44 -9.34 3.59 -1.16
N ASP A 45 -8.82 2.59 -1.88
CA ASP A 45 -8.30 1.36 -1.28
C ASP A 45 -7.26 1.67 -0.20
N ASP A 46 -6.16 2.34 -0.56
CA ASP A 46 -5.07 2.59 0.37
C ASP A 46 -5.45 3.54 1.52
N PRO A 47 -6.21 4.63 1.34
CA PRO A 47 -6.63 5.45 2.48
C PRO A 47 -7.54 4.72 3.48
N PHE A 48 -8.36 3.76 3.03
CA PHE A 48 -9.41 3.16 3.85
C PHE A 48 -9.15 1.72 4.31
N MET A 49 -8.41 0.89 3.55
CA MET A 49 -8.25 -0.54 3.87
C MET A 49 -7.62 -0.83 5.24
N TRP A 50 -6.93 0.15 5.84
CA TRP A 50 -6.31 0.05 7.17
C TRP A 50 -7.23 0.53 8.30
N GLY A 51 -8.45 0.95 7.98
CA GLY A 51 -9.43 1.49 8.92
C GLY A 51 -10.24 0.42 9.67
N PHE A 52 -9.89 -0.85 9.56
CA PHE A 52 -10.65 -1.93 10.21
C PHE A 52 -10.46 -1.94 11.73
N LYS A 53 -11.44 -2.54 12.42
CA LYS A 53 -11.49 -2.58 13.88
C LYS A 53 -10.26 -3.30 14.44
N GLY A 54 -9.58 -2.67 15.39
CA GLY A 54 -8.36 -3.20 16.02
C GLY A 54 -7.06 -2.64 15.44
N PHE A 55 -7.04 -2.21 14.17
CA PHE A 55 -5.80 -1.71 13.55
C PHE A 55 -5.37 -0.32 14.08
N PRO A 56 -4.10 -0.12 14.45
CA PRO A 56 -3.59 1.13 15.00
C PRO A 56 -3.29 2.17 13.91
N ILE A 57 -4.27 2.52 13.08
CA ILE A 57 -4.12 3.48 11.96
C ILE A 57 -3.65 4.88 12.39
N THR A 58 -3.82 5.24 13.67
CA THR A 58 -3.38 6.53 14.21
C THR A 58 -1.91 6.55 14.64
N ASP A 59 -1.24 5.40 14.68
CA ASP A 59 0.17 5.32 15.06
C ASP A 59 1.05 5.63 13.84
N SER A 60 1.68 6.80 13.85
CA SER A 60 2.54 7.26 12.75
C SER A 60 3.81 6.42 12.58
N LYS A 61 4.28 5.75 13.64
CA LYS A 61 5.42 4.83 13.59
C LYS A 61 5.07 3.54 12.85
N LEU A 62 3.80 3.14 12.92
CA LEU A 62 3.26 2.00 12.21
C LEU A 62 2.68 2.38 10.84
N ALA A 63 2.79 3.64 10.40
CA ALA A 63 2.33 4.04 9.07
C ALA A 63 3.31 3.57 7.98
N ARG A 64 2.76 2.86 7.00
CA ARG A 64 3.46 2.39 5.79
C ARG A 64 3.77 3.53 4.83
N TRP A 65 4.71 3.28 3.94
CA TRP A 65 4.82 3.98 2.66
C TRP A 65 4.00 3.27 1.60
N VAL A 66 3.48 4.00 0.61
CA VAL A 66 2.69 3.42 -0.48
C VAL A 66 3.14 3.94 -1.83
N LEU A 67 3.22 3.05 -2.83
CA LEU A 67 3.42 3.44 -4.22
C LEU A 67 2.12 3.97 -4.82
N THR A 68 2.19 5.17 -5.40
CA THR A 68 1.02 5.90 -5.91
C THR A 68 1.29 6.45 -7.29
N ALA A 69 0.25 6.59 -8.11
CA ALA A 69 0.43 7.07 -9.48
C ALA A 69 0.70 8.58 -9.49
N GLU A 70 1.83 8.98 -10.06
CA GLU A 70 2.27 10.38 -10.11
C GLU A 70 1.24 11.28 -10.84
N ASP A 71 0.73 10.81 -11.97
CA ASP A 71 -0.25 11.48 -12.83
C ASP A 71 -1.63 11.68 -12.17
N ILE A 72 -1.89 11.03 -11.03
CA ILE A 72 -3.14 11.15 -10.28
C ILE A 72 -2.92 11.91 -8.97
N CYS A 73 -1.95 11.48 -8.17
CA CYS A 73 -1.73 11.95 -6.80
C CYS A 73 -0.84 13.20 -6.73
N PHE A 74 -0.04 13.51 -7.75
CA PHE A 74 0.99 14.57 -7.70
C PHE A 74 0.79 15.65 -8.78
N ARG A 75 -0.46 15.92 -9.13
CA ARG A 75 -0.83 16.86 -10.22
C ARG A 75 -0.59 18.34 -9.91
N ASN A 76 -0.48 18.71 -8.64
CA ASN A 76 -0.22 20.10 -8.22
C ASN A 76 0.47 20.13 -6.85
N VAL A 77 1.06 21.27 -6.51
CA VAL A 77 1.88 21.45 -5.28
C VAL A 77 1.12 21.06 -4.01
N PHE A 78 -0.16 21.44 -3.89
CA PHE A 78 -0.97 21.12 -2.73
C PHE A 78 -1.20 19.61 -2.59
N MET A 79 -1.59 18.94 -3.67
CA MET A 79 -1.76 17.49 -3.70
C MET A 79 -0.44 16.78 -3.42
N SER A 80 0.64 17.18 -4.09
CA SER A 80 1.97 16.59 -3.87
C SER A 80 2.41 16.70 -2.42
N TYR A 81 2.20 17.85 -1.77
CA TYR A 81 2.51 18.04 -0.36
C TYR A 81 1.67 17.10 0.53
N MET A 82 0.36 17.06 0.33
CA MET A 82 -0.55 16.20 1.10
C MET A 82 -0.21 14.71 0.96
N PHE A 83 0.02 14.21 -0.26
CA PHE A 83 0.36 12.81 -0.51
C PHE A 83 1.76 12.46 0.03
N ARG A 84 2.74 13.37 -0.06
CA ARG A 84 4.04 13.17 0.61
C ARG A 84 3.90 13.08 2.14
N LEU A 85 3.09 13.93 2.78
CA LEU A 85 2.79 13.81 4.21
C LEU A 85 2.15 12.47 4.57
N GLY A 86 1.32 11.93 3.67
CA GLY A 86 0.74 10.59 3.76
C GLY A 86 1.70 9.44 3.46
N LYS A 87 3.02 9.68 3.35
CA LYS A 87 4.04 8.68 2.99
C LYS A 87 3.81 8.02 1.62
N CYS A 88 3.31 8.78 0.66
CA CYS A 88 3.14 8.30 -0.71
C CYS A 88 4.41 8.55 -1.53
N VAL A 89 4.85 7.51 -2.25
CA VAL A 89 5.94 7.53 -3.21
C VAL A 89 5.32 7.59 -4.62
N PRO A 90 5.57 8.64 -5.40
CA PRO A 90 5.04 8.76 -6.76
C PRO A 90 5.71 7.76 -7.69
N ILE A 91 4.95 7.14 -8.58
CA ILE A 91 5.46 6.23 -9.61
C ILE A 91 4.98 6.73 -10.96
N THR A 92 5.95 6.99 -11.84
CA THR A 92 5.70 7.33 -13.23
C THR A 92 5.33 6.06 -14.00
N ARG A 93 4.08 5.98 -14.45
CA ARG A 93 3.60 4.83 -15.24
C ARG A 93 4.29 4.82 -16.60
N GLY A 94 4.74 3.64 -17.03
CA GLY A 94 5.43 3.46 -18.31
C GLY A 94 6.93 3.76 -18.29
N ALA A 95 7.46 4.40 -17.24
CA ALA A 95 8.90 4.68 -17.10
C ALA A 95 9.77 3.45 -16.78
N GLY A 96 9.15 2.28 -16.55
CA GLY A 96 9.84 1.05 -16.19
C GLY A 96 10.20 0.95 -14.69
N ILE A 97 10.98 -0.06 -14.35
CA ILE A 97 11.35 -0.40 -12.96
C ILE A 97 12.58 0.37 -12.43
N TYR A 98 13.30 1.05 -13.31
CA TYR A 98 14.49 1.84 -13.00
C TYR A 98 14.15 3.33 -13.06
N GLN A 99 13.39 3.79 -12.07
CA GLN A 99 13.04 5.20 -11.86
C GLN A 99 13.43 5.62 -10.44
N ASP A 100 13.70 6.91 -10.23
CA ASP A 100 14.23 7.40 -8.95
C ASP A 100 13.33 7.07 -7.76
N HIS A 101 12.02 7.14 -7.94
CA HIS A 101 11.07 6.78 -6.89
C HIS A 101 11.02 5.29 -6.55
N MET A 102 11.47 4.41 -7.46
CA MET A 102 11.71 3.01 -7.11
C MET A 102 12.95 2.85 -6.24
N ASN A 103 13.95 3.73 -6.37
CA ASN A 103 15.10 3.77 -5.46
C ASN A 103 14.68 4.31 -4.09
N GLU A 104 13.83 5.34 -4.03
CA GLU A 104 13.20 5.82 -2.79
C GLU A 104 12.44 4.69 -2.07
N ALA A 105 11.66 3.89 -2.81
CA ALA A 105 11.00 2.72 -2.26
C ALA A 105 11.97 1.64 -1.76
N LEU A 106 13.13 1.47 -2.41
CA LEU A 106 14.19 0.57 -1.93
C LEU A 106 14.85 1.08 -0.65
N GLU A 107 14.97 2.39 -0.45
CA GLU A 107 15.48 2.98 0.80
C GLU A 107 14.53 2.73 1.97
N VAL A 108 13.22 2.78 1.72
CA VAL A 108 12.22 2.36 2.73
C VAL A 108 12.43 0.89 3.11
N LEU A 109 12.67 0.02 2.14
CA LEU A 109 12.91 -1.40 2.41
C LEU A 109 14.27 -1.64 3.08
N SER A 110 15.33 -0.94 2.67
CA SER A 110 16.68 -1.12 3.23
C SER A 110 16.77 -0.78 4.72
N THR A 111 15.88 0.10 5.19
CA THR A 111 15.78 0.50 6.60
C THR A 111 14.83 -0.39 7.43
N GLY A 112 14.33 -1.50 6.87
CA GLY A 112 13.36 -2.38 7.54
C GLY A 112 11.93 -1.81 7.60
N GLY A 113 11.66 -0.79 6.78
CA GLY A 113 10.38 -0.12 6.70
C GLY A 113 9.24 -1.01 6.18
N TRP A 114 8.05 -0.44 6.21
CA TRP A 114 6.85 -1.06 5.65
C TRP A 114 6.44 -0.31 4.38
N LEU A 115 6.40 -1.03 3.26
CA LEU A 115 5.95 -0.55 1.95
C LEU A 115 4.68 -1.29 1.50
N HIS A 116 3.79 -0.56 0.86
CA HIS A 116 2.58 -1.09 0.23
C HIS A 116 2.57 -0.82 -1.27
N SER A 117 2.12 -1.81 -2.04
CA SER A 117 2.08 -1.74 -3.50
C SER A 117 0.83 -2.41 -4.04
N PHE A 118 0.24 -1.77 -5.05
CA PHE A 118 -0.78 -2.37 -5.91
C PHE A 118 -0.12 -2.89 -7.19
N PRO A 119 0.31 -4.17 -7.24
CA PRO A 119 1.06 -4.72 -8.37
C PRO A 119 0.30 -4.69 -9.69
N GLU A 120 -1.01 -4.47 -9.71
CA GLU A 120 -1.80 -4.28 -10.94
C GLU A 120 -1.44 -2.97 -11.68
N GLY A 121 -0.94 -1.96 -10.94
CA GLY A 121 -0.52 -0.65 -11.47
C GLY A 121 -1.67 0.27 -11.92
N LYS A 122 -2.92 -0.19 -11.85
CA LYS A 122 -4.14 0.57 -12.11
C LYS A 122 -5.32 -0.03 -11.35
N VAL A 123 -6.37 0.75 -11.16
CA VAL A 123 -7.66 0.26 -10.67
C VAL A 123 -8.25 -0.70 -11.69
N ALA A 124 -8.72 -1.86 -11.22
CA ALA A 124 -9.37 -2.91 -11.98
C ALA A 124 -10.63 -3.36 -11.25
N GLN A 125 -11.79 -2.98 -11.77
CA GLN A 125 -13.11 -3.30 -11.19
C GLN A 125 -13.82 -4.45 -11.91
N ASP A 126 -13.19 -5.00 -12.95
CA ASP A 126 -13.69 -6.21 -13.58
C ASP A 126 -13.57 -7.36 -12.59
N HIS A 127 -14.67 -8.07 -12.33
CA HIS A 127 -14.73 -9.22 -11.41
C HIS A 127 -14.04 -10.47 -12.01
N GLN A 128 -13.01 -10.23 -12.82
CA GLN A 128 -12.16 -11.23 -13.46
C GLN A 128 -11.06 -11.66 -12.49
N PRO A 129 -10.40 -12.80 -12.74
CA PRO A 129 -9.21 -13.19 -11.99
C PRO A 129 -8.16 -12.06 -11.98
N ILE A 130 -7.34 -12.02 -10.92
CA ILE A 130 -6.27 -11.01 -10.77
C ILE A 130 -5.48 -10.93 -12.08
N ARG A 131 -5.44 -9.72 -12.64
CA ARG A 131 -4.79 -9.44 -13.92
C ARG A 131 -3.28 -9.66 -13.81
N ARG A 132 -2.61 -9.64 -14.98
CA ARG A 132 -1.14 -9.66 -15.03
C ARG A 132 -0.55 -8.55 -14.15
N LEU A 133 0.22 -8.96 -13.16
CA LEU A 133 0.97 -8.08 -12.27
C LEU A 133 2.14 -7.42 -13.02
N LYS A 134 2.42 -6.17 -12.65
CA LYS A 134 3.57 -5.39 -13.13
C LYS A 134 4.84 -5.82 -12.39
N TRP A 135 5.97 -5.63 -13.04
CA TRP A 135 7.29 -6.03 -12.54
C TRP A 135 7.80 -5.23 -11.34
N GLY A 136 7.20 -4.09 -11.01
CA GLY A 136 7.70 -3.18 -9.97
C GLY A 136 7.87 -3.87 -8.61
N THR A 137 6.83 -4.58 -8.14
CA THR A 137 6.88 -5.32 -6.87
C THR A 137 7.95 -6.40 -6.86
N ALA A 138 8.07 -7.19 -7.93
CA ALA A 138 9.11 -8.22 -8.06
C ALA A 138 10.51 -7.59 -8.09
N SER A 139 10.67 -6.47 -8.80
CA SER A 139 11.91 -5.68 -8.81
C SER A 139 12.30 -5.22 -7.40
N LEU A 140 11.34 -4.78 -6.58
CA LEU A 140 11.62 -4.39 -5.18
C LEU A 140 12.09 -5.58 -4.34
N ILE A 141 11.44 -6.74 -4.47
CA ILE A 141 11.82 -7.95 -3.74
C ILE A 141 13.25 -8.37 -4.09
N VAL A 142 13.60 -8.38 -5.38
CA VAL A 142 14.91 -8.83 -5.86
C VAL A 142 16.03 -7.82 -5.56
N ARG A 143 15.73 -6.52 -5.60
CA ARG A 143 16.74 -5.46 -5.43
C ARG A 143 16.89 -4.99 -3.98
N ALA A 144 15.98 -5.36 -3.08
CA ALA A 144 16.11 -5.02 -1.67
C ALA A 144 17.34 -5.73 -1.06
N PRO A 145 18.16 -5.03 -0.24
CA PRO A 145 19.36 -5.62 0.36
C PRO A 145 19.02 -6.73 1.37
N VAL A 146 17.85 -6.64 2.00
CA VAL A 146 17.25 -7.69 2.81
C VAL A 146 15.95 -8.08 2.14
N THR A 147 15.77 -9.38 1.87
CA THR A 147 14.53 -9.88 1.27
C THR A 147 13.34 -9.54 2.19
N PRO A 148 12.34 -8.79 1.72
CA PRO A 148 11.22 -8.39 2.55
C PRO A 148 10.29 -9.58 2.83
N ILE A 149 9.61 -9.55 3.97
CA ILE A 149 8.42 -10.40 4.17
C ILE A 149 7.34 -9.85 3.24
N VAL A 150 6.82 -10.71 2.36
CA VAL A 150 5.73 -10.34 1.46
C VAL A 150 4.40 -10.80 2.06
N LEU A 151 3.48 -9.86 2.30
CA LEU A 151 2.14 -10.15 2.78
C LEU A 151 1.10 -9.80 1.70
N PRO A 152 0.50 -10.79 1.01
CA PRO A 152 -0.62 -10.55 0.12
C PRO A 152 -1.90 -10.27 0.91
N ILE A 153 -2.66 -9.28 0.44
CA ILE A 153 -3.94 -8.86 0.98
C ILE A 153 -4.93 -8.83 -0.18
N VAL A 154 -6.10 -9.41 0.00
CA VAL A 154 -7.18 -9.34 -0.99
C VAL A 154 -8.39 -8.69 -0.33
N HIS A 155 -9.02 -7.75 -1.04
CA HIS A 155 -10.22 -7.07 -0.56
C HIS A 155 -11.26 -6.90 -1.68
N THR A 156 -12.51 -6.71 -1.28
CA THR A 156 -13.65 -6.42 -2.15
C THR A 156 -14.60 -5.47 -1.42
N GLY A 157 -15.38 -4.68 -2.16
CA GLY A 157 -16.41 -3.77 -1.63
C GLY A 157 -16.07 -2.29 -1.80
N PHE A 158 -14.80 -1.92 -1.89
CA PHE A 158 -14.41 -0.51 -2.12
C PHE A 158 -14.80 -0.02 -3.52
N GLU A 159 -14.93 -0.90 -4.50
CA GLU A 159 -15.46 -0.58 -5.84
C GLU A 159 -16.93 -0.13 -5.83
N LYS A 160 -17.66 -0.37 -4.74
CA LYS A 160 -19.08 0.00 -4.60
C LYS A 160 -19.29 1.36 -3.94
N VAL A 161 -18.20 2.01 -3.53
CA VAL A 161 -18.21 3.31 -2.87
C VAL A 161 -18.05 4.39 -3.94
N TYR A 162 -19.14 5.12 -4.19
CA TYR A 162 -19.20 6.28 -5.09
C TYR A 162 -19.47 7.55 -4.30
#